data_AF-A0A963DRT1-F1
#
_entry.id   AF-A0A963DRT1-F1
#
_cell.length_a   1.000
_cell.length_b   1.000
_cell.length_c   1.000
_cell.angle_alpha   90.00
_cell.angle_beta   90.00
_cell.angle_gamma   90.00
#
_symmetry.space_group_name_H-M   'P 1'
#
loop_
_entity.id
_entity.type
_entity.pdbx_description
1 polymer ?
#
loop_
_entity_poly.entity_id
_entity_poly.type
_entity_poly.pdbx_seq_one_letter_code
_entity_poly.pdbx_strand_id
1 'polypeptide(L)' 'MMDNARFHKSEETREIIEDHGHQLLFLLPYSPDLNPIENY' A
#
# COMPACT_ATOMS: atom_id res chain seq x y z
N MET A 1 -1.58 3.57 -3.60
CA MET A 1 -2.35 2.69 -2.71
C MET A 1 -1.63 1.35 -2.63
N MET A 2 -1.54 0.75 -1.45
CA MET A 2 -0.92 -0.55 -1.21
C MET A 2 -1.88 -1.48 -0.47
N ASP A 3 -1.72 -2.78 -0.66
CA ASP A 3 -2.42 -3.78 0.14
C ASP A 3 -1.81 -3.88 1.57
N ASN A 4 -2.41 -4.74 2.41
CA ASN A 4 -2.00 -4.88 3.81
C ASN A 4 -0.84 -5.87 4.04
N ALA A 5 -0.12 -6.29 3.00
CA ALA A 5 0.99 -7.22 3.16
C ALA A 5 2.06 -6.64 4.10
N ARG A 6 2.61 -7.50 4.97
CA ARG A 6 3.46 -7.07 6.09
C ARG A 6 4.70 -6.31 5.63
N PHE A 7 5.23 -6.63 4.46
CA PHE A 7 6.44 -6.00 3.93
C PHE A 7 6.21 -4.54 3.47
N HIS A 8 4.98 -4.16 3.14
CA HIS A 8 4.63 -2.75 2.84
C HIS A 8 4.60 -1.85 4.08
N LYS A 9 4.69 -2.42 5.28
CA LYS A 9 4.66 -1.68 6.55
C LYS A 9 6.07 -1.43 7.13
N SER A 10 7.11 -1.66 6.33
CA SER A 10 8.47 -1.31 6.71
C SER A 10 8.66 0.21 6.72
N GLU A 11 9.47 0.68 7.67
CA GLU A 11 9.81 2.10 7.81
C GLU A 11 10.54 2.61 6.57
N GLU A 12 11.48 1.83 6.03
CA GLU A 12 12.19 2.12 4.77
C GLU A 12 11.24 2.36 3.59
N THR A 13 10.20 1.52 3.43
CA THR A 13 9.21 1.71 2.35
C THR A 13 8.46 3.03 2.53
N ARG A 14 8.13 3.40 3.76
CA ARG A 14 7.44 4.66 4.06
C ARG A 14 8.32 5.86 3.75
N GLU A 15 9.58 5.84 4.19
CA GLU A 15 10.55 6.92 3.97
C GLU A 15 10.76 7.19 2.47
N ILE A 16 11.00 6.13 1.67
CA ILE A 16 11.17 6.27 0.22
C ILE A 16 9.94 6.94 -0.42
N ILE A 17 8.74 6.57 -0.01
CA ILE A 17 7.50 7.11 -0.58
C ILE A 17 7.31 8.59 -0.19
N GLU A 18 7.56 8.93 1.08
CA GLU A 18 7.44 10.30 1.59
C GLU A 18 8.49 11.24 0.97
N ASP A 19 9.73 10.77 0.78
CA ASP A 19 10.82 11.53 0.16
C ASP A 19 10.53 11.92 -1.30
N HIS A 20 9.75 11.10 -2.00
CA HIS A 20 9.31 11.39 -3.37
C HIS A 20 8.02 12.24 -3.40
N GLY A 21 7.57 12.77 -2.26
CA GLY A 21 6.39 13.63 -2.16
C GLY A 21 5.07 12.88 -2.30
N HIS A 22 5.07 11.57 -2.09
CA HIS A 22 3.87 10.73 -2.16
C HIS A 22 3.35 10.37 -0.77
N GLN A 23 2.07 10.00 -0.71
CA GLN A 23 1.43 9.54 0.51
C GLN A 23 1.17 8.04 0.45
N LEU A 24 1.57 7.33 1.51
CA LEU A 24 1.31 5.90 1.66
C LEU A 24 -0.13 5.69 2.18
N LEU A 25 -0.99 5.12 1.34
CA LEU A 25 -2.37 4.76 1.66
C LEU A 25 -2.54 3.25 1.59
N PHE A 26 -3.08 2.66 2.65
CA PHE A 26 -3.39 1.23 2.73
C PHE A 26 -4.87 0.97 2.45
N LEU A 27 -5.14 -0.13 1.75
CA LEU A 27 -6.51 -0.65 1.61
C LEU A 27 -7.05 -1.14 2.96
N LEU A 28 -8.38 -1.26 3.06
CA LEU A 28 -9.01 -1.91 4.21
C LEU A 28 -8.61 -3.40 4.29
N PRO A 29 -8.53 -3.99 5.49
CA PRO A 29 -8.28 -5.42 5.63
C PRO A 29 -9.31 -6.25 4.87
N TYR A 30 -8.86 -7.35 4.25
CA TYR A 30 -9.73 -8.32 3.56
C TYR A 30 -10.71 -7.70 2.54
N SER A 31 -10.29 -6.61 1.88
CA SER A 31 -11.07 -5.95 0.82
C SER A 31 -10.41 -6.17 -0.55
N PRO A 32 -10.32 -7.42 -1.05
CA PRO A 32 -9.71 -7.70 -2.35
C PRO A 32 -10.46 -7.00 -3.49
N ASP A 33 -11.77 -6.79 -3.34
CA ASP A 33 -12.60 -6.07 -4.32
C ASP A 33 -12.18 -4.61 -4.55
N LEU A 34 -11.45 -4.02 -3.58
CA LEU A 34 -10.93 -2.66 -3.66
C LEU A 34 -9.52 -2.59 -4.26
N ASN A 35 -8.93 -3.72 -4.62
CA ASN A 35 -7.62 -3.77 -5.26
C ASN A 35 -7.79 -3.89 -6.80
N PRO A 36 -7.53 -2.82 -7.58
CA PRO A 36 -7.79 -2.83 -9.02
C PRO A 36 -6.99 -3.89 -9.79
N ILE A 37 -5.86 -4.34 -9.25
CA ILE A 37 -4.98 -5.35 -9.89
C ILE A 37 -5.48 -6.79 -9.73
N GLU A 38 -6.43 -7.06 -8.83
CA GLU A 38 -6.98 -8.41 -8.56
C GLU A 38 -8.15 -8.77 -9.48
N ASN A 39 -8.67 -7.80 -10.24
CA ASN A 39 -9.75 -8.01 -11.20
C ASN A 39 -9.17 -8.42 -12.56
N TYR A 40 -9.03 -9.72 -12.81
CA TYR A 40 -8.69 -10.32 -14.11
C TYR A 40 -9.65 -11.46 -14.47
#